data_AF-A0A7C1DN95-F1
#
_entry.id   AF-A0A7C1DN95-F1
#
_cell.length_a   1.000
_cell.length_b   1.000
_cell.length_c   1.000
_cell.angle_alpha   90.00
_cell.angle_beta   90.00
_cell.angle_gamma   90.00
#
_symmetry.space_group_name_H-M   'P 1'
#
loop_
_entity.id
_entity.type
_entity.pdbx_description
1 polymer ?
#
loop_
_entity_poly.entity_id
_entity_poly.type
_entity_poly.pdbx_seq_one_letter_code
_entity_poly.pdbx_strand_id
1 'polypeptide(L)'
;MEKPNLSSKPPSPKTLEELEAARRRFIAGGEDRAGDPDAVDREIFPWEAPYVRQDVRKLFSLRLSEPDMLKLRYIHRRTGKSMHQFCLDAVLPAIETEISKLTEGE
;
A
#
# COMPACT_ATOMS: atom_id res chain seq x y z
N MET A 1 19.26 40.18 8.46
CA MET A 1 18.39 38.98 8.48
C MET A 1 19.22 37.83 9.02
N GLU A 2 19.17 37.60 10.34
CA GLU A 2 19.83 36.45 10.96
C GLU A 2 18.96 35.20 10.77
N LYS A 3 19.57 34.11 10.31
CA LYS A 3 18.91 32.81 10.20
C LYS A 3 19.06 32.07 11.54
N PRO A 4 17.99 31.53 12.15
CA PRO A 4 18.15 30.72 13.35
C PRO A 4 18.86 29.41 13.00
N ASN A 5 20.04 29.20 13.59
CA ASN A 5 20.76 27.93 13.55
C ASN A 5 19.98 26.90 14.37
N LEU A 6 19.20 26.04 13.71
CA LEU A 6 18.70 24.80 14.30
C LEU A 6 19.89 23.84 14.48
N SER A 7 20.59 23.97 15.60
CA SER A 7 21.52 22.94 16.06
C SER A 7 20.70 21.79 16.65
N SER A 8 20.33 20.81 15.83
CA SER A 8 19.78 19.54 16.30
C SER A 8 20.90 18.70 16.91
N LYS A 9 21.34 19.05 18.11
CA LYS A 9 22.17 18.17 18.91
C LYS A 9 21.25 17.10 19.50
N PRO A 10 21.40 15.81 19.16
CA PRO A 10 20.64 14.76 19.83
C PRO A 10 20.96 14.78 21.33
N PRO A 11 19.97 14.53 22.21
CA PRO A 11 20.20 14.49 23.64
C PRO A 11 21.24 13.42 23.94
N SER A 12 22.30 13.80 24.65
CA SER A 12 23.36 12.86 25.03
C SER A 12 22.88 12.03 26.23
N PRO A 13 22.68 10.71 26.12
CA PRO A 13 22.48 9.87 27.30
C PRO A 13 23.80 9.81 28.06
N LYS A 14 23.75 10.00 29.39
CA LYS A 14 24.97 10.10 30.21
C LYS A 14 25.46 8.74 30.68
N THR A 15 24.69 7.67 30.48
CA THR A 15 25.05 6.31 30.91
C THR A 15 24.78 5.26 29.83
N LEU A 16 25.58 4.19 29.85
CA LEU A 16 25.46 3.05 28.93
C LEU A 16 24.07 2.39 29.03
N GLU A 17 23.49 2.37 30.23
CA GLU A 17 22.15 1.85 30.50
C GLU A 17 21.05 2.68 29.84
N GLU A 18 21.16 4.01 29.82
CA GLU A 18 20.22 4.89 29.11
C GLU A 18 20.31 4.69 27.60
N LEU A 19 21.51 4.46 27.07
CA LEU A 19 21.74 4.18 25.65
C LEU A 19 21.14 2.82 25.26
N GLU A 20 21.32 1.79 26.09
CA GLU A 20 20.73 0.47 25.88
C GLU A 20 19.20 0.50 26.02
N ALA A 21 18.67 1.26 26.97
CA ALA A 21 17.24 1.46 27.12
C ALA A 21 16.63 2.20 25.91
N ALA A 22 17.30 3.24 25.41
CA ALA A 22 16.89 3.97 24.20
C ALA A 22 16.96 3.05 22.97
N ARG A 23 18.02 2.25 22.85
CA ARG A 23 18.18 1.26 21.77
C ARG A 23 17.08 0.19 21.82
N ARG A 24 16.73 -0.31 23.02
CA ARG A 24 15.63 -1.26 23.19
C ARG A 24 14.28 -0.64 22.83
N ARG A 25 14.00 0.60 23.23
CA ARG A 25 12.76 1.33 22.84
C ARG A 25 12.65 1.56 21.33
N PHE A 26 13.77 1.85 20.68
CA PHE A 26 13.80 2.04 19.22
C PHE A 26 13.62 0.71 18.46
N ILE A 27 14.31 -0.35 18.87
CA ILE A 27 14.21 -1.68 18.24
C ILE A 27 12.84 -2.33 18.50
N ALA A 28 12.27 -2.12 19.69
CA ALA A 28 10.93 -2.59 20.04
C ALA A 28 9.82 -1.83 19.31
N GLY A 29 10.17 -0.84 18.47
CA GLY A 29 9.20 -0.10 17.67
C GLY A 29 8.23 0.68 18.54
N GLY A 30 8.75 1.63 19.32
CA GLY A 30 7.98 2.53 20.17
C GLY A 30 6.60 2.86 19.59
N GLU A 31 5.58 2.28 20.21
CA GLU A 31 4.16 2.52 19.97
C GLU A 31 3.78 3.90 20.50
N ASP A 32 4.29 4.96 19.89
CA ASP A 32 3.63 6.27 19.94
C ASP A 32 2.84 6.44 18.64
N ARG A 33 1.97 5.45 18.35
CA ARG A 33 0.76 5.75 17.59
C ARG A 33 -0.23 6.19 18.65
N ALA A 34 -0.45 7.50 18.76
CA ALA A 34 -1.67 8.03 19.34
C ALA A 34 -2.84 7.50 18.49
N GLY A 35 -3.26 6.27 18.80
CA GLY A 35 -4.38 5.58 18.19
C GLY A 35 -5.65 6.08 18.83
N ASP A 36 -6.60 6.44 17.97
CA ASP A 36 -7.97 6.71 18.34
C ASP A 36 -8.51 5.57 19.24
N PRO A 37 -9.01 5.84 20.46
CA PRO A 37 -9.51 4.81 21.37
C PRO A 37 -10.76 4.08 20.86
N ASP A 38 -11.32 4.48 19.70
CA ASP A 38 -12.48 3.83 19.07
C ASP A 38 -12.09 2.85 17.94
N ALA A 39 -10.80 2.55 17.77
CA ALA A 39 -10.35 1.52 16.85
C ALA A 39 -10.72 0.13 17.39
N VAL A 40 -11.97 -0.28 17.14
CA VAL A 40 -12.41 -1.68 17.13
C VAL A 40 -11.32 -2.49 16.42
N ASP A 41 -10.95 -3.64 16.98
CA ASP A 41 -9.89 -4.55 16.52
C ASP A 41 -10.24 -5.12 15.12
N ARG A 42 -10.19 -4.25 14.12
CA ARG A 42 -10.47 -4.55 12.71
C ARG A 42 -9.25 -5.26 12.18
N GLU A 43 -9.45 -6.45 11.63
CA GLU A 43 -8.42 -7.15 10.88
C GLU A 43 -7.93 -6.23 9.76
N ILE A 44 -6.64 -5.87 9.80
CA ILE A 44 -6.03 -5.02 8.77
C ILE A 44 -5.68 -5.91 7.59
N PHE A 45 -6.37 -5.73 6.47
CA PHE A 45 -6.05 -6.51 5.28
C PHE A 45 -4.68 -6.12 4.69
N PRO A 46 -3.96 -7.04 4.02
CA PRO A 46 -2.63 -6.74 3.48
C PRO A 46 -2.56 -5.56 2.51
N TRP A 47 -3.67 -5.24 1.82
CA TRP A 47 -3.79 -4.10 0.91
C TRP A 47 -4.16 -2.77 1.61
N GLU A 48 -4.55 -2.82 2.89
CA GLU A 48 -4.85 -1.65 3.73
C GLU A 48 -3.67 -1.25 4.63
N ALA A 49 -2.59 -2.04 4.62
CA ALA A 49 -1.44 -1.79 5.49
C ALA A 49 -0.80 -0.41 5.22
N PRO A 50 -0.25 0.28 6.25
CA PRO A 50 0.23 1.67 6.13
C PRO A 50 1.31 1.93 5.06
N TYR A 51 2.03 0.89 4.63
CA TYR A 51 3.07 0.96 3.60
C TYR A 51 2.53 0.74 2.18
N VAL A 52 1.25 0.42 2.01
CA VAL A 52 0.65 0.21 0.69
C VAL A 52 0.34 1.56 0.06
N ARG A 53 0.93 1.78 -1.13
CA ARG A 53 0.81 3.03 -1.87
C ARG A 53 -0.20 2.91 -3.00
N GLN A 54 -1.26 3.72 -2.94
CA GLN A 54 -2.34 3.74 -3.95
C GLN A 54 -1.90 4.31 -5.31
N ASP A 55 -0.83 5.11 -5.34
CA ASP A 55 -0.28 5.73 -6.55
C ASP A 55 0.66 4.81 -7.33
N VAL A 56 1.14 3.73 -6.71
CA VAL A 56 2.05 2.77 -7.35
C VAL A 56 1.25 1.75 -8.16
N ARG A 57 1.55 1.67 -9.46
CA ARG A 57 1.05 0.59 -10.33
C ARG A 57 2.10 -0.50 -10.47
N LYS A 58 1.71 -1.75 -10.27
CA LYS A 58 2.56 -2.94 -10.43
C LYS A 58 2.26 -3.60 -11.78
N LEU A 59 3.30 -4.08 -12.46
CA LEU A 59 3.14 -4.82 -13.72
C LEU A 59 2.61 -6.22 -13.42
N PHE A 60 1.50 -6.59 -14.06
CA PHE A 60 0.96 -7.94 -14.06
C PHE A 60 0.83 -8.44 -15.51
N SER A 61 1.63 -9.43 -15.88
CA SER A 61 1.70 -9.94 -17.26
C SER A 61 0.69 -11.06 -17.48
N LEU A 62 -0.34 -10.80 -18.29
CA LEU A 62 -1.35 -11.78 -18.69
C LEU A 62 -0.84 -12.70 -19.81
N ARG A 63 -1.15 -13.99 -19.73
CA ARG A 63 -0.99 -14.94 -20.84
C ARG A 63 -2.35 -15.16 -21.49
N LEU A 64 -2.50 -14.67 -22.71
CA LEU A 64 -3.70 -14.82 -23.50
C LEU A 64 -3.46 -15.79 -24.65
N SER A 65 -4.50 -16.54 -25.01
CA SER A 65 -4.49 -17.32 -26.24
C SER A 65 -4.38 -16.38 -27.45
N GLU A 66 -3.85 -16.89 -28.56
CA GLU A 66 -3.79 -16.10 -29.81
C GLU A 66 -5.18 -15.61 -30.26
N PRO A 67 -6.25 -16.45 -30.24
CA PRO A 67 -7.61 -15.97 -30.56
C PRO A 67 -8.05 -14.79 -29.71
N ASP A 68 -7.78 -14.80 -28.40
CA ASP A 68 -8.22 -13.73 -27.50
C ASP A 68 -7.42 -12.44 -27.70
N MET A 69 -6.12 -12.56 -27.99
CA MET A 69 -5.29 -11.42 -28.41
C MET A 69 -5.83 -10.77 -29.69
N LEU A 70 -6.26 -11.57 -30.66
CA LEU A 70 -6.85 -11.04 -31.91
C LEU A 70 -8.19 -10.35 -31.66
N LYS A 71 -9.04 -10.89 -30.77
CA LYS A 71 -10.30 -10.24 -30.36
C LYS A 71 -10.03 -8.88 -29.70
N LEU A 72 -9.07 -8.80 -28.77
CA LEU A 72 -8.70 -7.54 -28.12
C LEU A 72 -8.19 -6.51 -29.14
N ARG A 73 -7.34 -6.92 -30.09
CA ARG A 73 -6.88 -6.04 -31.19
C ARG A 73 -8.03 -5.56 -32.06
N TYR A 74 -9.04 -6.40 -32.29
CA TYR A 74 -10.24 -6.01 -33.02
C TYR A 74 -11.05 -4.96 -32.26
N ILE A 75 -11.28 -5.15 -30.97
CA ILE A 75 -11.97 -4.19 -30.09
C ILE A 75 -11.27 -2.84 -30.10
N HIS A 76 -9.93 -2.83 -29.93
CA HIS A 76 -9.13 -1.62 -29.97
C HIS A 76 -9.31 -0.87 -31.30
N ARG A 77 -9.19 -1.57 -32.43
CA ARG A 77 -9.35 -0.97 -33.77
C ARG A 77 -10.75 -0.39 -34.01
N ARG A 78 -11.78 -0.96 -33.40
CA ARG A 78 -13.18 -0.49 -33.58
C ARG A 78 -13.57 0.63 -32.63
N THR A 79 -13.03 0.63 -31.42
CA THR A 79 -13.48 1.54 -30.34
C THR A 79 -12.47 2.63 -30.00
N GLY A 80 -11.21 2.49 -30.42
CA GLY A 80 -10.10 3.34 -30.00
C GLY A 80 -9.65 3.11 -28.55
N LYS A 81 -10.34 2.26 -27.77
CA LYS A 81 -9.98 1.99 -26.37
C LYS A 81 -8.67 1.22 -26.29
N SER A 82 -7.81 1.57 -25.32
CA SER A 82 -6.59 0.82 -25.03
C SER A 82 -6.94 -0.62 -24.64
N MET A 83 -6.25 -1.61 -25.23
CA MET A 83 -6.42 -3.02 -24.87
C MET A 83 -6.15 -3.25 -23.38
N HIS A 84 -5.14 -2.58 -22.83
CA HIS A 84 -4.80 -2.69 -21.42
C HIS A 84 -5.90 -2.10 -20.53
N GLN A 85 -6.42 -0.91 -20.90
CA GLN A 85 -7.52 -0.30 -20.15
C GLN A 85 -8.77 -1.17 -20.21
N PHE A 86 -9.10 -1.73 -21.37
CA PHE A 86 -10.23 -2.65 -21.52
C PHE A 86 -10.11 -3.86 -20.59
N CYS A 87 -8.92 -4.46 -20.47
CA CYS A 87 -8.69 -5.54 -19.52
C CYS A 87 -8.82 -5.07 -18.07
N LEU A 88 -8.28 -3.90 -17.71
CA LEU A 88 -8.40 -3.35 -16.36
C LEU A 88 -9.86 -3.06 -15.97
N ASP A 89 -10.64 -2.49 -16.89
CA ASP A 89 -12.06 -2.18 -16.67
C ASP A 89 -12.88 -3.44 -16.35
N ALA A 90 -12.44 -4.61 -16.83
CA ALA A 90 -13.05 -5.89 -16.51
C ALA A 90 -12.48 -6.53 -15.23
N VAL A 91 -11.16 -6.43 -15.01
CA VAL A 91 -10.47 -7.11 -13.90
C VAL A 91 -10.70 -6.40 -12.56
N LEU A 92 -10.68 -5.06 -12.51
CA LEU A 92 -10.82 -4.34 -11.25
C LEU A 92 -12.15 -4.62 -10.54
N PRO A 93 -13.33 -4.56 -11.21
CA PRO A 93 -14.59 -4.90 -10.56
C PRO A 93 -14.66 -6.37 -10.11
N ALA A 94 -14.01 -7.28 -10.86
CA ALA A 94 -13.96 -8.69 -10.50
C ALA A 94 -13.13 -8.92 -9.23
N ILE A 95 -12.02 -8.20 -9.05
CA ILE A 95 -11.22 -8.25 -7.81
C ILE A 95 -12.09 -7.79 -6.64
N GLU A 96 -12.71 -6.61 -6.71
CA GLU A 96 -13.54 -6.09 -5.62
C GLU A 96 -14.69 -7.04 -5.26
N THR A 97 -15.32 -7.63 -6.27
CA THR A 97 -16.39 -8.62 -6.08
C THR A 97 -15.90 -9.86 -5.33
N GLU A 98 -14.74 -10.41 -5.71
CA GLU A 98 -14.17 -11.59 -5.04
C GLU A 98 -13.67 -11.26 -3.63
N ILE A 99 -13.07 -10.08 -3.42
CA ILE A 99 -12.64 -9.64 -2.08
C ILE A 99 -13.84 -9.44 -1.16
N SER A 100 -14.93 -8.85 -1.65
CA SER A 100 -16.17 -8.69 -0.88
C SER A 100 -16.70 -10.06 -0.45
N LYS A 101 -16.77 -11.05 -1.36
CA LYS A 101 -17.20 -12.42 -0.99
C LYS A 101 -16.33 -13.07 0.08
N LEU A 102 -15.01 -12.85 0.01
CA LEU A 102 -14.06 -13.44 0.95
C LEU A 102 -14.05 -12.75 2.32
N THR A 103 -14.42 -11.47 2.38
CA THR A 103 -14.31 -10.64 3.59
C THR A 103 -15.66 -10.37 4.27
N GLU A 104 -16.76 -10.34 3.51
CA GLU A 104 -18.10 -10.10 4.05
C GLU A 104 -18.80 -11.38 4.51
N GLY A 105 -18.31 -12.56 4.12
CA GLY A 105 -18.84 -13.87 4.54
C GLY A 105 -20.26 -14.15 4.05
N GLU A 106 -20.61 -15.43 3.95
CA GLU A 106 -22.02 -15.89 3.85
C GLU A 106 -22.83 -15.55 5.10
#